data_AF-A0A3N7E1H2-F1
#
_entry.id   AF-A0A3N7E1H2-F1
#
_cell.length_a   1.000
_cell.length_b   1.000
_cell.length_c   1.000
_cell.angle_alpha   90.00
_cell.angle_beta   90.00
_cell.angle_gamma   90.00
#
_symmetry.space_group_name_H-M   'P 1'
#
loop_
_entity.id
_entity.type
_entity.pdbx_description
1 polymer ?
#
loop_
_entity_poly.entity_id
_entity_poly.type
_entity_poly.pdbx_seq_one_letter_code
_entity_poly.pdbx_strand_id
1 'polypeptide(L)'
;MTNQDFNTAITNVKEAWKYPELFQNVSKSERWLSGATGAYLLFKGITSVFTHPLIGLTGAAIGAGLLYRGITGYCPMRDLAEQRKEDIAPDEITISETYVVDDLG
;
A
#
# COMPACT_ATOMS: atom_id res chain seq x y z
N MET A 1 17.99 -6.16 -4.47
CA MET A 1 16.98 -5.91 -3.43
C MET A 1 17.59 -6.36 -2.12
N THR A 2 17.82 -5.41 -1.23
CA THR A 2 18.60 -5.61 0.01
C THR A 2 17.67 -6.07 1.13
N ASN A 3 18.20 -6.74 2.16
CA ASN A 3 17.39 -7.19 3.32
C ASN A 3 16.66 -6.02 4.02
N GLN A 4 17.23 -4.81 3.98
CA GLN A 4 16.60 -3.61 4.51
C GLN A 4 15.34 -3.21 3.74
N ASP A 5 15.39 -3.18 2.40
CA ASP A 5 14.25 -2.82 1.55
C ASP A 5 13.03 -3.70 1.83
N PHE A 6 13.27 -4.99 2.08
CA PHE A 6 12.21 -5.95 2.38
C PHE A 6 11.58 -5.70 3.77
N ASN A 7 12.40 -5.46 4.79
CA ASN A 7 11.90 -5.15 6.14
C ASN A 7 11.11 -3.84 6.17
N THR A 8 11.56 -2.84 5.43
CA THR A 8 10.84 -1.57 5.26
C THR A 8 9.50 -1.81 4.58
N ALA A 9 9.47 -2.56 3.46
CA ALA A 9 8.22 -2.85 2.76
C ALA A 9 7.20 -3.60 3.64
N ILE A 10 7.65 -4.58 4.43
CA ILE A 10 6.78 -5.29 5.40
C ILE A 10 6.24 -4.34 6.46
N THR A 11 7.07 -3.42 6.97
CA THR A 11 6.67 -2.44 8.00
C THR A 11 5.64 -1.46 7.44
N ASN A 12 5.87 -0.91 6.26
CA ASN A 12 4.93 0.01 5.61
C ASN A 12 3.59 -0.66 5.29
N VAL A 13 3.60 -1.94 4.89
CA VAL A 13 2.39 -2.74 4.70
C VAL A 13 1.61 -2.87 6.01
N LYS A 14 2.31 -3.16 7.11
CA LYS A 14 1.68 -3.26 8.44
C LYS A 14 1.08 -1.93 8.88
N GLU A 15 1.77 -0.83 8.65
CA GLU A 15 1.31 0.51 9.01
C GLU A 15 0.15 0.99 8.15
N ALA A 16 0.18 0.74 6.84
CA ALA A 16 -0.92 1.05 5.92
C ALA A 16 -2.21 0.29 6.25
N TRP A 17 -2.12 -0.90 6.86
CA TRP A 17 -3.30 -1.58 7.41
C TRP A 17 -3.84 -0.91 8.67
N LYS A 18 -2.93 -0.41 9.52
CA LYS A 18 -3.29 0.19 10.80
C LYS A 18 -3.84 1.62 10.64
N TYR A 19 -3.34 2.35 9.65
CA TYR A 19 -3.67 3.75 9.37
C TYR A 19 -3.92 3.99 7.87
N PRO A 20 -4.99 3.45 7.30
CA PRO A 20 -5.24 3.53 5.86
C PRO A 20 -5.45 4.96 5.36
N GLU A 21 -5.92 5.88 6.21
CA GLU A 21 -6.13 7.28 5.84
C GLU A 21 -4.83 8.09 5.66
N LEU A 22 -3.72 7.67 6.29
CA LEU A 22 -2.41 8.35 6.19
C LEU A 22 -1.58 7.88 5.00
N PHE A 23 -1.85 6.67 4.47
CA PHE A 23 -1.06 6.03 3.41
C PHE A 23 -1.82 5.88 2.08
N GLN A 24 -2.95 6.56 1.90
CA GLN A 24 -3.75 6.43 0.69
C GLN A 24 -3.11 7.17 -0.51
N ASN A 25 -2.34 6.45 -1.35
CA ASN A 25 -1.68 6.98 -2.56
C ASN A 25 -2.28 6.40 -3.87
N VAL A 26 -3.58 6.06 -3.86
CA VAL A 26 -4.27 5.48 -5.02
C VAL A 26 -5.65 6.12 -5.20
N SER A 27 -6.01 6.45 -6.45
CA SER A 27 -7.28 7.10 -6.81
C SER A 27 -8.50 6.19 -6.56
N LYS A 28 -9.70 6.77 -6.39
CA LYS A 28 -10.95 6.00 -6.18
C LYS A 28 -11.21 4.96 -7.27
N SER A 29 -10.96 5.30 -8.53
CA SER A 29 -11.16 4.41 -9.68
C SER A 29 -10.16 3.25 -9.70
N GLU A 30 -8.89 3.52 -9.37
CA GLU A 30 -7.84 2.50 -9.27
C GLU A 30 -8.08 1.55 -8.08
N ARG A 31 -8.65 2.04 -6.97
CA ARG A 31 -9.03 1.19 -5.82
C ARG A 31 -10.11 0.19 -6.19
N TRP A 32 -11.16 0.63 -6.88
CA TRP A 32 -12.23 -0.26 -7.33
C TRP A 32 -11.74 -1.28 -8.36
N LEU A 33 -10.94 -0.84 -9.33
CA LEU A 33 -10.36 -1.75 -10.32
C LEU A 33 -9.44 -2.79 -9.66
N SER A 34 -8.51 -2.35 -8.81
CA SER A 34 -7.58 -3.24 -8.10
C SER A 34 -8.31 -4.18 -7.13
N GLY A 35 -9.32 -3.68 -6.42
CA GLY A 35 -10.15 -4.48 -5.51
C GLY A 35 -10.96 -5.54 -6.25
N ALA A 36 -11.65 -5.17 -7.32
CA ALA A 36 -12.47 -6.11 -8.10
C ALA A 36 -11.61 -7.17 -8.80
N THR A 37 -10.54 -6.76 -9.50
CA THR A 37 -9.61 -7.68 -10.16
C THR A 37 -8.87 -8.55 -9.14
N GLY A 38 -8.46 -7.98 -8.01
CA GLY A 38 -7.80 -8.71 -6.92
C GLY A 38 -8.69 -9.77 -6.30
N ALA A 39 -9.95 -9.43 -5.98
CA ALA A 39 -10.93 -10.39 -5.46
C ALA A 39 -11.18 -11.53 -6.45
N TYR A 40 -11.35 -11.22 -7.73
CA TYR A 40 -11.56 -12.22 -8.77
C TYR A 40 -10.37 -13.18 -8.91
N LEU A 41 -9.14 -12.65 -8.99
CA LEU A 41 -7.93 -13.45 -9.12
C LEU A 41 -7.64 -14.25 -7.85
N LEU A 42 -7.92 -13.70 -6.67
CA LEU A 42 -7.80 -14.42 -5.40
C LEU A 42 -8.75 -15.62 -5.39
N PHE A 43 -10.02 -15.40 -5.71
CA PHE A 43 -11.02 -16.46 -5.76
C PHE A 43 -10.67 -17.54 -6.78
N LYS A 44 -10.28 -17.14 -7.99
CA LYS A 44 -9.84 -18.07 -9.04
C LYS A 44 -8.56 -18.82 -8.64
N GLY A 45 -7.63 -18.14 -7.97
CA GLY A 45 -6.39 -18.71 -7.46
C GLY A 45 -6.69 -19.80 -6.43
N ILE A 46 -7.43 -19.47 -5.37
CA ILE A 46 -7.82 -20.40 -4.30
C ILE A 46 -8.56 -21.62 -4.87
N THR A 47 -9.51 -21.41 -5.79
CA THR A 47 -10.26 -22.52 -6.40
C THR A 47 -9.40 -23.39 -7.34
N SER A 48 -8.36 -22.82 -7.95
CA SER A 48 -7.42 -23.54 -8.83
C SER A 48 -6.21 -24.14 -8.12
N VAL A 49 -5.97 -23.85 -6.84
CA VAL A 49 -4.87 -24.48 -6.06
C VAL A 49 -5.02 -26.00 -6.02
N PHE A 50 -6.24 -26.53 -5.94
CA PHE A 50 -6.48 -27.97 -5.90
C PHE A 50 -6.26 -28.67 -7.24
N THR A 51 -6.36 -27.94 -8.35
CA THR A 51 -6.16 -28.48 -9.70
C THR A 51 -4.74 -28.24 -10.19
N HIS A 52 -4.25 -27.02 -10.10
CA HIS A 52 -2.92 -26.60 -10.58
C HIS A 52 -2.23 -25.78 -9.46
N PRO A 53 -1.61 -26.45 -8.46
CA PRO A 53 -1.18 -25.81 -7.22
C PRO A 53 -0.22 -24.64 -7.42
N LEU A 54 0.73 -24.75 -8.36
CA LEU A 54 1.70 -23.70 -8.62
C LEU A 54 1.06 -22.43 -9.23
N ILE A 55 0.16 -22.62 -10.21
CA ILE A 55 -0.54 -21.53 -10.89
C ILE A 55 -1.61 -20.92 -9.98
N GLY A 56 -2.29 -21.75 -9.20
CA GLY A 56 -3.28 -21.32 -8.21
C GLY A 56 -2.66 -20.49 -7.10
N LEU A 57 -1.51 -20.91 -6.54
CA LEU A 57 -0.81 -20.16 -5.49
C LEU A 57 -0.30 -18.81 -5.99
N THR A 58 0.34 -18.79 -7.16
CA THR A 58 0.83 -17.53 -7.75
C THR A 58 -0.32 -16.58 -8.10
N GLY A 59 -1.40 -17.10 -8.68
CA GLY A 59 -2.62 -16.33 -8.95
C GLY A 59 -3.28 -15.79 -7.67
N ALA A 60 -3.34 -16.60 -6.61
CA ALA A 60 -3.87 -16.20 -5.32
C ALA A 60 -3.00 -15.12 -4.67
N ALA A 61 -1.67 -15.23 -4.73
CA ALA A 61 -0.75 -14.23 -4.21
C ALA A 61 -0.89 -12.88 -4.93
N ILE A 62 -0.97 -12.90 -6.27
CA ILE A 62 -1.21 -11.69 -7.07
C ILE A 62 -2.58 -11.09 -6.74
N GLY A 63 -3.62 -11.92 -6.67
CA GLY A 63 -4.97 -11.50 -6.30
C GLY A 63 -5.04 -10.88 -4.91
N ALA A 64 -4.36 -11.49 -3.93
CA ALA A 64 -4.27 -10.98 -2.56
C ALA A 64 -3.60 -9.60 -2.53
N GLY A 65 -2.50 -9.42 -3.26
CA GLY A 65 -1.80 -8.12 -3.33
C GLY A 65 -2.65 -7.02 -3.97
N LEU A 66 -3.36 -7.33 -5.05
CA LEU A 66 -4.26 -6.38 -5.71
C LEU A 66 -5.48 -6.05 -4.85
N LEU A 67 -6.05 -7.03 -4.15
CA LEU A 67 -7.18 -6.83 -3.25
C LEU A 67 -6.76 -5.98 -2.05
N TYR A 68 -5.60 -6.28 -1.46
CA TYR A 68 -4.97 -5.48 -0.42
C TYR A 68 -4.84 -4.02 -0.85
N ARG A 69 -4.31 -3.77 -2.07
CA ARG A 69 -4.16 -2.42 -2.63
C ARG A 69 -5.51 -1.74 -2.83
N GLY A 70 -6.55 -2.48 -3.22
CA GLY A 70 -7.91 -1.95 -3.37
C GLY A 70 -8.52 -1.51 -2.03
N ILE A 71 -8.39 -2.37 -1.01
CA ILE A 71 -8.94 -2.14 0.34
C ILE A 71 -8.21 -1.00 1.04
N THR A 72 -6.88 -1.06 1.11
CA THR A 72 -6.07 -0.06 1.83
C THR A 72 -5.91 1.23 1.03
N GLY A 73 -5.97 1.17 -0.31
CA GLY A 73 -5.60 2.30 -1.15
C GLY A 73 -4.10 2.61 -1.14
N TYR A 74 -3.27 1.70 -0.62
CA TYR A 74 -1.83 1.86 -0.54
C TYR A 74 -1.12 1.02 -1.61
N CYS A 75 -0.13 1.62 -2.28
CA CYS A 75 0.74 0.94 -3.22
C CYS A 75 2.21 1.07 -2.77
N PRO A 76 2.81 0.00 -2.22
CA PRO A 76 4.19 0.05 -1.71
C PRO A 76 5.21 0.36 -2.82
N MET A 77 4.94 -0.06 -4.05
CA MET A 77 5.83 0.23 -5.19
C MET A 77 5.87 1.71 -5.54
N ARG A 78 4.73 2.42 -5.43
CA ARG A 78 4.70 3.87 -5.65
C ARG A 78 5.39 4.59 -4.51
N ASP A 79 5.12 4.18 -3.28
CA ASP A 79 5.73 4.72 -2.06
C ASP A 79 7.26 4.61 -2.08
N LEU A 80 7.81 3.45 -2.41
CA LEU A 80 9.26 3.25 -2.57
C LEU A 80 9.86 4.07 -3.73
N ALA A 81 9.08 4.33 -4.78
CA ALA A 81 9.52 5.17 -5.90
C ALA A 81 9.50 6.66 -5.54
N GLU A 82 8.54 7.09 -4.72
CA GLU A 82 8.44 8.44 -4.13
C GLU A 82 9.63 8.67 -3.19
N GLN A 83 9.86 7.76 -2.24
CA GLN A 83 10.98 7.84 -1.29
C GLN A 83 12.34 7.89 -1.99
N ARG A 84 12.54 7.12 -3.07
CA ARG A 84 13.78 7.19 -3.87
C ARG A 84 13.96 8.55 -4.55
N LYS A 85 12.86 9.23 -4.93
CA LYS A 85 12.92 10.57 -5.52
C LYS A 85 13.19 11.63 -4.46
N GLU A 86 12.58 11.52 -3.27
CA GLU A 86 12.81 12.41 -2.14
C GLU A 86 14.23 12.29 -1.55
N ASP A 87 14.85 11.11 -1.58
CA ASP A 87 16.25 10.91 -1.16
C ASP A 87 17.27 11.70 -2.03
N ILE A 88 16.85 12.17 -3.21
CA ILE A 88 17.69 12.92 -4.16
C ILE A 88 17.50 14.44 -4.01
N ALA A 89 16.46 14.90 -3.32
CA ALA A 89 16.22 16.32 -3.03
C ALA A 89 15.54 16.43 -1.66
N PRO A 90 16.25 16.89 -0.60
CA PRO A 90 15.60 17.10 0.68
C PRO A 90 14.62 18.26 0.51
N ASP A 91 13.33 17.96 0.38
CA ASP A 91 12.30 18.98 0.49
C ASP A 91 12.20 19.37 1.95
N GLU A 92 12.45 20.66 2.21
CA GLU A 92 12.43 21.27 3.53
C GLU A 92 11.03 21.17 4.12
N ILE A 93 10.83 20.22 5.04
CA ILE A 93 9.57 20.03 5.75
C ILE A 93 9.42 21.21 6.75
N THR A 94 8.84 22.32 6.31
CA THR A 94 8.44 23.41 7.20
C THR A 94 7.20 23.01 7.98
N ILE A 95 7.39 22.59 9.23
CA ILE A 95 6.30 22.35 10.17
C ILE A 95 5.86 23.70 10.75
N SER A 96 4.78 24.27 10.20
CA SER A 96 4.11 25.43 10.79
C SER A 96 3.06 24.96 11.80
N GLU A 97 3.45 24.87 13.07
CA GLU A 97 2.49 24.76 14.18
C GLU A 97 1.94 26.16 14.51
N THR A 98 0.69 26.42 14.11
CA THR A 98 -0.05 27.61 14.57
C THR A 98 -0.65 27.32 15.94
N TYR A 99 0.01 27.81 16.99
CA TYR A 99 -0.55 27.81 18.34
C TYR A 99 -1.49 29.02 18.50
N VAL A 100 -2.80 28.77 18.64
CA VAL A 100 -3.75 29.80 19.05
C VAL A 100 -3.72 29.86 20.57
N VAL A 101 -3.08 30.90 21.11
CA VAL A 101 -3.12 31.20 22.55
C VAL A 101 -4.29 32.15 22.77
N ASP A 102 -5.39 31.66 23.36
CA ASP A 102 -6.41 32.54 23.91
C ASP A 102 -5.84 33.20 25.18
N ASP A 103 -5.61 34.51 25.09
CA ASP A 103 -5.24 35.35 26.24
C ASP A 103 -6.47 35.50 27.14
N LEU A 104 -6.58 34.64 28.15
CA LEU A 104 -7.56 34.79 29.23
C LEU A 104 -6.98 35.74 30.27
N GLY A 105 -7.38 37.01 30.15
CA GLY A 105 -7.15 38.06 31.14
C GLY A 105 -7.90 37.88 32.45
#